data_AF-A0A967VVF4-F1
#
_entry.id   AF-A0A967VVF4-F1
#
_cell.length_a   1.000
_cell.length_b   1.000
_cell.length_c   1.000
_cell.angle_alpha   90.00
_cell.angle_beta   90.00
_cell.angle_gamma   90.00
#
_symmetry.space_group_name_H-M   'P 1'
#
loop_
_entity.id
_entity.type
_entity.pdbx_description
1 polymer ?
#
loop_
_entity_poly.entity_id
_entity_poly.type
_entity_poly.pdbx_seq_one_letter_code
_entity_poly.pdbx_strand_id
1 'polypeptide(L)' 'SYAVSSNLGTLYFIRGKYADAARMYETALELNDHDYVVWGNLASAYYWAPGERDKAAETYRRAITLAEQKQ' A
#
# COMPACT_ATOMS: atom_id res chain seq x y z
N SER A 1 3.05 2.44 -14.97
CA SER A 1 1.70 3.06 -14.90
C SER A 1 1.03 2.61 -13.61
N TYR A 2 0.09 3.40 -13.08
CA TYR A 2 -0.59 3.14 -11.81
C TYR A 2 -1.03 1.68 -11.64
N ALA A 3 -1.82 1.17 -12.58
CA ALA A 3 -2.37 -0.19 -12.54
C ALA A 3 -1.30 -1.29 -12.59
N VAL A 4 -0.21 -1.08 -13.33
CA VAL A 4 0.89 -2.06 -13.39
C VAL A 4 1.60 -2.13 -12.05
N SER A 5 1.90 -0.98 -11.46
CA SER A 5 2.58 -0.91 -10.15
C SER A 5 1.70 -1.49 -9.03
N SER A 6 0.42 -1.14 -8.97
CA SER A 6 -0.48 -1.69 -7.94
C SER A 6 -0.71 -3.20 -8.10
N ASN A 7 -0.86 -3.70 -9.34
CA ASN A 7 -0.99 -5.14 -9.58
C ASN A 7 0.30 -5.90 -9.27
N LEU A 8 1.47 -5.35 -9.61
CA LEU A 8 2.76 -5.97 -9.29
C LEU A 8 3.01 -5.98 -7.78
N GLY A 9 2.63 -4.93 -7.06
CA GLY A 9 2.64 -4.90 -5.60
C GLY A 9 1.81 -6.02 -4.99
N THR A 10 0.60 -6.24 -5.51
CA THR A 10 -0.28 -7.34 -5.08
C THR A 10 0.33 -8.70 -5.36
N LEU A 11 0.97 -8.89 -6.51
CA LEU A 11 1.66 -10.13 -6.82
C LEU A 11 2.82 -10.39 -5.84
N TYR A 12 3.62 -9.37 -5.52
CA TYR A 12 4.69 -9.51 -4.54
C TYR A 12 4.16 -9.80 -3.14
N PHE A 13 3.06 -9.16 -2.74
CA PHE A 13 2.43 -9.38 -1.44
C PHE A 13 1.97 -10.84 -1.28
N ILE A 14 1.28 -11.39 -2.29
CA ILE A 14 0.83 -12.79 -2.30
C ILE A 14 2.01 -13.76 -2.23
N ARG A 15 3.18 -13.37 -2.74
CA ARG A 15 4.42 -14.16 -2.68
C ARG A 15 5.21 -13.97 -1.38
N GLY A 16 4.68 -13.22 -0.41
CA GLY A 16 5.36 -12.92 0.86
C GLY A 16 6.53 -11.94 0.72
N LYS A 17 6.71 -11.31 -0.45
CA LYS A 17 7.76 -10.33 -0.70
C LYS A 17 7.29 -8.94 -0.29
N TYR A 18 7.07 -8.74 1.01
CA TYR A 18 6.38 -7.57 1.53
C TYR A 18 7.11 -6.24 1.29
N ALA A 19 8.44 -6.21 1.39
CA ALA A 19 9.23 -5.02 1.08
C ALA A 19 9.17 -4.63 -0.40
N ASP A 20 9.15 -5.62 -1.30
CA ASP A 20 8.98 -5.37 -2.74
C ASP A 20 7.56 -4.90 -3.05
N ALA A 21 6.55 -5.48 -2.37
CA ALA A 21 5.16 -5.06 -2.48
C ALA A 21 4.99 -3.60 -2.06
N ALA A 22 5.56 -3.20 -0.91
CA ALA A 22 5.53 -1.83 -0.42
C ALA A 22 6.09 -0.85 -1.46
N ARG A 23 7.26 -1.13 -2.03
CA ARG A 23 7.87 -0.29 -3.08
C ARG A 23 6.96 -0.11 -4.29
N MET A 24 6.29 -1.17 -4.74
CA MET A 24 5.39 -1.09 -5.89
C MET A 24 4.10 -0.32 -5.58
N TYR A 25 3.56 -0.45 -4.37
CA TYR A 25 2.43 0.35 -3.93
C TYR A 25 2.79 1.82 -3.76
N GLU A 26 3.97 2.15 -3.20
CA GLU A 26 4.49 3.52 -3.14
C GLU A 26 4.54 4.15 -4.54
N THR A 27 5.11 3.46 -5.53
CA THR A 27 5.14 3.93 -6.93
C THR A 27 3.74 4.10 -7.53
N ALA A 28 2.76 3.26 -7.17
CA ALA A 28 1.39 3.47 -7.59
C ALA A 28 0.82 4.76 -6.96
N LEU A 29 1.04 4.97 -5.67
CA LEU A 29 0.54 6.13 -4.94
C LEU A 29 1.20 7.45 -5.35
N GLU A 30 2.44 7.43 -5.84
CA GLU A 30 3.07 8.60 -6.48
C GLU A 30 2.28 9.09 -7.72
N LEU A 31 1.55 8.19 -8.38
CA LEU A 31 0.74 8.50 -9.57
C LEU A 31 -0.73 8.79 -9.25
N ASN A 32 -1.28 8.15 -8.21
CA ASN A 32 -2.62 8.39 -7.70
C ASN A 32 -2.68 8.03 -6.22
N ASP A 33 -2.68 9.07 -5.38
CA ASP A 33 -2.69 8.98 -3.92
C ASP A 33 -4.10 8.99 -3.31
N HIS A 34 -5.16 8.96 -4.12
CA HIS A 34 -6.55 9.01 -3.67
C HIS A 34 -7.20 7.61 -3.57
N ASP A 35 -6.50 6.55 -3.97
CA ASP A 35 -7.01 5.18 -3.87
C ASP A 35 -6.74 4.58 -2.49
N TYR A 36 -7.76 4.64 -1.63
CA TYR A 36 -7.69 4.09 -0.28
C TYR A 36 -7.37 2.59 -0.24
N VAL A 37 -7.70 1.83 -1.30
CA VAL A 37 -7.41 0.38 -1.35
C VAL A 37 -5.91 0.16 -1.46
N VAL A 38 -5.22 0.94 -2.29
CA VAL A 38 -3.76 0.83 -2.43
C VAL A 38 -3.04 1.32 -1.17
N TRP A 39 -3.54 2.35 -0.49
CA TRP A 39 -3.06 2.73 0.84
C TRP A 39 -3.20 1.59 1.87
N GLY A 40 -4.35 0.90 1.90
CA GLY A 40 -4.55 -0.26 2.78
C GLY A 40 -3.63 -1.44 2.45
N ASN A 41 -3.35 -1.66 1.16
CA ASN A 41 -2.41 -2.68 0.71
C ASN A 41 -0.96 -2.33 1.09
N LEU A 42 -0.55 -1.05 0.95
CA LEU A 42 0.76 -0.57 1.40
C LEU A 42 0.91 -0.75 2.92
N ALA A 43 -0.11 -0.39 3.69
CA ALA A 43 -0.10 -0.55 5.14
C ALA A 43 0.08 -2.03 5.54
N SER A 44 -0.62 -2.92 4.85
CA SER A 44 -0.48 -4.38 5.04
C SER A 44 0.92 -4.85 4.66
N ALA A 45 1.50 -4.34 3.57
CA ALA A 45 2.85 -4.67 3.15
C ALA A 45 3.89 -4.22 4.19
N TYR A 46 3.79 -3.00 4.73
CA TYR A 46 4.65 -2.54 5.82
C TYR A 46 4.47 -3.38 7.09
N TYR A 47 3.25 -3.78 7.43
CA TYR A 47 2.98 -4.56 8.63
C TYR A 47 3.73 -5.90 8.65
N TRP A 48 3.80 -6.56 7.49
CA TRP A 48 4.47 -7.85 7.34
C TRP A 48 5.95 -7.75 6.93
N ALA A 49 6.41 -6.58 6.49
CA ALA A 49 7.80 -6.34 6.15
C ALA A 49 8.68 -6.19 7.41
N PRO A 50 9.76 -6.99 7.56
CA PRO A 50 10.67 -6.85 8.70
C PRO A 50 11.29 -5.45 8.76
N GLY A 51 11.22 -4.81 9.94
CA GLY A 51 11.78 -3.48 10.18
C GLY A 51 10.91 -2.30 9.71
N GLU A 52 9.79 -2.54 9.04
CA GLU A 52 8.93 -1.48 8.48
C GLU A 52 7.56 -1.37 9.18
N ARG A 53 7.32 -2.22 10.18
CA ARG A 53 6.01 -2.36 10.83
C ARG A 53 5.49 -1.06 11.46
N ASP A 54 6.38 -0.19 11.91
CA ASP A 54 6.03 1.10 12.52
C ASP A 54 5.31 2.04 11.54
N LYS A 55 5.55 1.90 10.23
CA LYS A 55 4.88 2.69 9.19
C LYS A 55 3.42 2.29 9.00
N ALA A 56 3.07 1.02 9.27
CA ALA A 56 1.76 0.47 8.94
C ALA A 56 0.59 1.22 9.58
N ALA A 57 0.73 1.63 10.85
CA ALA A 57 -0.34 2.28 11.59
C ALA A 57 -0.76 3.63 10.96
N GLU A 58 0.20 4.47 10.59
CA GLU A 58 -0.07 5.75 9.93
C GLU A 58 -0.64 5.52 8.52
N THR A 59 -0.09 4.56 7.78
CA THR A 59 -0.57 4.23 6.44
C THR A 59 -2.02 3.72 6.46
N TYR A 60 -2.42 2.92 7.46
CA TYR A 60 -3.82 2.53 7.64
C TYR A 60 -4.72 3.71 7.98
N ARG A 61 -4.28 4.64 8.85
CA ARG A 61 -5.05 5.86 9.14
C ARG A 61 -5.34 6.65 7.87
N ARG A 62 -4.32 6.82 7.00
CA ARG A 62 -4.49 7.49 5.71
C ARG A 62 -5.52 6.77 4.83
N ALA A 63 -5.46 5.45 4.74
CA ALA A 63 -6.44 4.65 4.00
C ALA A 63 -7.87 4.87 4.54
N ILE A 64 -8.05 4.84 5.86
CA ILE A 64 -9.36 5.04 6.51
C ILE A 64 -9.91 6.45 6.21
N THR A 65 -9.10 7.49 6.39
CA THR A 65 -9.53 8.87 6.12
C THR A 65 -9.97 9.05 4.67
N LEU A 66 -9.25 8.48 3.70
CA LEU A 66 -9.64 8.56 2.29
C LEU A 66 -10.92 7.76 1.98
N ALA A 67 -11.10 6.60 2.65
CA ALA A 67 -12.30 5.80 2.49
C ALA A 67 -13.55 6.51 3.05
N GLU A 68 -13.42 7.21 4.18
CA GLU A 68 -14.49 8.00 4.79
C GLU A 68 -14.86 9.23 3.94
N GLN A 69 -13.87 9.91 3.34
CA GLN A 69 -14.11 11.07 2.46
C GLN A 69 -14.80 10.72 1.14
N LYS A 70 -14.82 9.44 0.75
CA LYS A 70 -15.46 8.96 -0.48
C LYS A 70 -16.95 8.61 -0.30
N GLN A 71 -17.48 8.74 0.92
CA GLN A 71 -18.91 8.61 1.23
C GLN A 71 -19.66 9.88 0.80
#